data_AF-A0A9P5N3T3-F1
#
_entry.id   AF-A0A9P5N3T3-F1
#
_cell.length_a   1.000
_cell.length_b   1.000
_cell.length_c   1.000
_cell.angle_alpha   90.00
_cell.angle_beta   90.00
_cell.angle_gamma   90.00
#
_symmetry.space_group_name_H-M   'P 1'
#
loop_
_entity.id
_entity.type
_entity.pdbx_description
1 polymer ?
#
loop_
_entity_poly.entity_id
_entity_poly.type
_entity_poly.pdbx_seq_one_letter_code
_entity_poly.pdbx_strand_id
1 'polypeptide(L)'
;MRINQRLQTMEDLLPMRLYNSSISMDDPLRYPPAINIVEPFPNTKNELNELTIAHCAVVAGALGLPQVPPGTTVVECRKQISNFLGCAM
;
A
#
# COMPACT_ATOMS: atom_id res chain seq x y z
N MET A 1 11.12 22.25 10.55
CA MET A 1 11.43 20.82 10.72
C MET A 1 11.11 20.13 9.40
N ARG A 2 12.10 19.79 8.57
CA ARG A 2 11.89 19.12 7.28
C ARG A 2 12.04 17.62 7.50
N ILE A 3 10.96 16.87 7.32
CA ILE A 3 10.96 15.40 7.41
C ILE A 3 11.80 14.90 6.22
N ASN A 4 12.86 14.14 6.50
CA ASN A 4 13.69 13.47 5.50
C ASN A 4 12.86 12.37 4.79
N GLN A 5 12.04 12.74 3.81
CA GLN A 5 11.46 11.77 2.88
C GLN A 5 12.54 11.39 1.87
N ARG A 6 13.28 10.31 2.16
CA ARG A 6 14.09 9.65 1.13
C ARG A 6 13.10 9.13 0.09
N LEU A 7 13.19 9.62 -1.14
CA LEU A 7 12.46 9.07 -2.28
C LEU A 7 12.86 7.59 -2.39
N GLN A 8 11.97 6.68 -2.00
CA GLN A 8 12.17 5.26 -2.23
C GLN A 8 12.04 5.02 -3.71
N THR A 9 13.11 4.50 -4.34
CA THR A 9 13.04 4.14 -5.75
C THR A 9 12.25 2.84 -5.89
N MET A 10 11.73 2.55 -7.09
CA MET A 10 11.08 1.26 -7.34
C MET A 10 12.03 0.07 -7.11
N GLU A 11 13.34 0.28 -7.24
CA GLU A 11 14.38 -0.72 -6.97
C GLU A 11 14.46 -1.06 -5.47
N ASP A 12 14.36 -0.05 -4.60
CA ASP A 12 14.35 -0.24 -3.13
C ASP A 12 13.14 -1.08 -2.67
N LEU A 13 12.03 -1.01 -3.41
CA LEU A 13 10.80 -1.73 -3.11
C LEU A 13 10.79 -3.17 -3.65
N LEU A 14 11.69 -3.52 -4.57
CA LEU A 14 11.65 -4.80 -5.30
C LEU A 14 11.60 -6.03 -4.38
N PRO A 15 12.44 -6.15 -3.33
CA PRO A 15 12.41 -7.33 -2.45
C PRO A 15 11.07 -7.50 -1.74
N MET A 16 10.48 -6.39 -1.28
CA MET A 16 9.16 -6.38 -0.64
C MET A 16 8.06 -6.77 -1.63
N ARG A 17 8.09 -6.21 -2.85
CA ARG A 17 7.09 -6.52 -3.88
C ARG A 17 7.14 -7.98 -4.31
N LEU A 18 8.34 -8.53 -4.49
CA LEU A 18 8.52 -9.96 -4.81
C LEU A 18 7.98 -10.85 -3.70
N TYR A 19 8.31 -10.53 -2.44
CA TYR A 19 7.76 -11.25 -1.30
C TYR A 19 6.22 -11.19 -1.30
N ASN A 20 5.64 -10.00 -1.30
CA ASN A 20 4.19 -9.81 -1.28
C ASN A 20 3.49 -10.47 -2.49
N SER A 21 4.14 -10.54 -3.65
CA SER A 21 3.58 -11.24 -4.81
C SER A 21 3.49 -12.75 -4.60
N SER A 22 4.43 -13.32 -3.82
CA SER A 22 4.58 -14.77 -3.63
C SER A 22 3.74 -15.37 -2.49
N ILE A 23 3.26 -14.54 -1.56
CA ILE A 23 2.49 -15.02 -0.40
C ILE A 23 1.01 -15.23 -0.72
N SER A 24 0.32 -16.04 0.09
CA SER A 24 -1.11 -16.30 -0.01
C SER A 24 -1.96 -15.08 0.37
N MET A 25 -3.29 -15.19 0.25
CA MET A 25 -4.21 -14.08 0.55
C MET A 25 -4.23 -13.69 2.03
N ASP A 26 -4.01 -14.65 2.92
CA ASP A 26 -4.06 -14.50 4.38
C ASP A 26 -2.68 -14.34 5.03
N ASP A 27 -1.61 -14.43 4.24
CA ASP A 27 -0.25 -14.27 4.74
C ASP A 27 0.08 -12.79 5.01
N PRO A 28 0.94 -12.50 6.00
CA PRO A 28 1.27 -11.12 6.38
C PRO A 28 1.97 -10.33 5.26
N LEU A 29 1.43 -9.16 4.95
CA LEU A 29 2.03 -8.19 4.03
C LEU A 29 3.28 -7.54 4.63
N ARG A 30 4.26 -7.29 3.76
CA ARG A 30 5.40 -6.43 4.08
C ARG A 30 5.19 -5.03 3.53
N TYR A 31 5.71 -4.08 4.27
CA TYR A 31 5.63 -2.66 3.97
C TYR A 31 7.02 -2.04 3.88
N PRO A 32 7.15 -0.86 3.26
CA PRO A 32 8.39 -0.12 3.27
C PRO A 32 8.83 0.23 4.71
N PRO A 33 10.13 0.12 5.04
CA PRO A 33 10.63 0.21 6.42
C PRO A 33 10.49 1.60 7.06
N ALA A 34 10.22 2.64 6.26
CA ALA A 34 10.06 4.01 6.73
C ALA A 34 8.62 4.37 7.13
N ILE A 35 7.68 3.42 7.04
CA ILE A 35 6.26 3.66 7.30
C ILE A 35 5.89 3.13 8.68
N ASN A 36 5.27 3.97 9.49
CA ASN A 36 4.61 3.53 10.72
C ASN A 36 3.31 2.84 10.34
N ILE A 37 3.31 1.51 10.41
CA ILE A 37 2.13 0.67 10.16
C ILE A 37 1.22 0.79 11.38
N VAL A 38 0.14 1.53 11.23
CA VAL A 38 -0.95 1.66 12.21
C VAL A 38 -2.27 1.48 11.47
N GLU A 39 -3.36 1.19 12.18
CA GLU A 39 -4.68 1.12 11.55
C GLU A 39 -4.94 2.39 10.71
N PRO A 40 -5.48 2.26 9.47
CA PRO A 40 -6.13 1.09 8.89
C PRO A 40 -5.24 0.31 7.89
N PHE A 41 -3.93 0.18 8.13
CA PHE A 41 -3.07 -0.60 7.24
C PHE A 41 -3.46 -2.09 7.22
N PRO A 42 -3.72 -2.69 6.05
CA PRO A 42 -4.12 -4.08 5.98
C PRO A 42 -2.95 -5.01 6.33
N ASN A 43 -3.17 -6.01 7.16
CA ASN A 43 -2.17 -7.01 7.48
C ASN A 43 -2.06 -8.08 6.38
N THR A 44 -3.12 -8.29 5.59
CA THR A 44 -3.21 -9.35 4.57
C THR A 44 -3.74 -8.82 3.23
N LYS A 45 -3.64 -9.62 2.15
CA LYS A 45 -4.24 -9.25 0.85
C LYS A 45 -5.77 -9.24 0.94
N ASN A 46 -6.37 -10.12 1.74
CA ASN A 46 -7.81 -10.11 1.99
C ASN A 46 -8.26 -8.80 2.65
N GLU A 47 -7.58 -8.34 3.69
CA GLU A 47 -7.88 -7.05 4.33
C GLU A 47 -7.68 -5.87 3.37
N LEU A 48 -6.68 -5.94 2.48
CA LEU A 48 -6.50 -4.93 1.43
C LEU A 48 -7.75 -4.85 0.53
N ASN A 49 -8.35 -5.98 0.20
CA ASN A 49 -9.60 -6.05 -0.57
C ASN A 49 -10.84 -5.55 0.16
N GLU A 50 -10.76 -5.40 1.47
CA GLU A 50 -11.86 -4.92 2.30
C GLU A 50 -11.76 -3.43 2.60
N LEU A 51 -10.61 -2.78 2.28
CA LEU A 51 -10.40 -1.36 2.54
C LEU A 51 -11.53 -0.49 2.00
N THR A 52 -12.13 0.34 2.85
CA THR A 52 -13.09 1.36 2.42
C THR A 52 -12.38 2.48 1.68
N ILE A 53 -13.12 3.34 0.97
CA ILE A 53 -12.52 4.50 0.29
C ILE A 53 -11.79 5.44 1.27
N ALA A 54 -12.30 5.56 2.50
CA ALA A 54 -11.67 6.36 3.55
C ALA A 54 -10.35 5.73 4.02
N HIS A 55 -10.31 4.41 4.25
CA HIS A 55 -9.07 3.72 4.63
C HIS A 55 -8.04 3.78 3.51
N CYS A 56 -8.49 3.59 2.28
CA CYS A 56 -7.72 3.76 1.06
C CYS A 56 -7.00 5.12 1.00
N ALA A 57 -7.70 6.22 1.29
CA ALA A 57 -7.09 7.56 1.31
C ALA A 57 -5.99 7.69 2.39
N VAL A 58 -6.22 7.12 3.57
CA VAL A 58 -5.22 7.12 4.68
C VAL A 58 -3.98 6.31 4.29
N VAL A 59 -4.17 5.09 3.82
CA VAL A 59 -3.07 4.19 3.43
C VAL A 59 -2.29 4.77 2.24
N ALA A 60 -2.97 5.27 1.21
CA ALA A 60 -2.33 5.90 0.07
C ALA A 60 -1.51 7.13 0.46
N GLY A 61 -2.05 7.98 1.35
CA GLY A 61 -1.33 9.14 1.88
C GLY A 61 -0.07 8.75 2.66
N ALA A 62 -0.17 7.73 3.52
CA ALA A 62 0.96 7.23 4.30
C ALA A 62 2.03 6.54 3.43
N LEU A 63 1.63 5.89 2.32
CA LEU A 63 2.54 5.33 1.32
C LEU A 63 3.16 6.39 0.39
N GLY A 64 2.74 7.66 0.49
CA GLY A 64 3.17 8.72 -0.42
C GLY A 64 2.67 8.52 -1.85
N LEU A 65 1.59 7.77 -2.04
CA LEU A 65 0.97 7.56 -3.34
C LEU A 65 0.26 8.83 -3.80
N PRO A 66 0.18 9.07 -5.13
CA PRO A 66 -0.62 10.15 -5.67
C PRO A 66 -2.05 10.10 -5.14
N GLN A 67 -2.56 11.27 -4.71
CA GLN A 67 -3.96 11.37 -4.29
C GLN A 67 -4.87 10.95 -5.43
N VAL A 68 -5.87 10.16 -5.07
CA VAL A 68 -6.81 9.60 -6.03
C VAL A 68 -7.82 10.70 -6.41
N PRO A 69 -8.10 10.93 -7.71
CA PRO A 69 -9.02 11.98 -8.13
C PRO A 69 -10.43 11.89 -7.50
N PRO A 70 -11.15 13.02 -7.39
CA PRO A 70 -12.56 12.97 -7.02
C PRO A 70 -13.36 12.07 -7.98
N GLY A 71 -14.17 11.18 -7.41
CA GLY A 71 -14.98 10.21 -8.19
C GLY A 71 -14.29 8.87 -8.45
N THR A 72 -13.05 8.67 -7.98
CA THR A 72 -12.41 7.36 -8.10
C THR A 72 -13.09 6.31 -7.21
N THR A 73 -13.27 5.12 -7.76
CA THR A 73 -13.88 4.00 -7.06
C THR A 73 -12.94 3.42 -6.02
N VAL A 74 -13.51 2.78 -5.00
CA VAL A 74 -12.71 2.06 -3.98
C VAL A 74 -11.85 0.96 -4.62
N VAL A 75 -12.33 0.33 -5.70
CA VAL A 75 -11.61 -0.71 -6.45
C VAL A 75 -10.33 -0.16 -7.06
N GLU A 76 -10.39 1.02 -7.69
CA GLU A 76 -9.20 1.61 -8.31
C GLU A 76 -8.18 2.06 -7.26
N CYS A 77 -8.62 2.57 -6.11
CA CYS A 77 -7.69 2.89 -5.03
C CYS A 77 -7.02 1.64 -4.44
N ARG A 78 -7.79 0.57 -4.19
CA ARG A 78 -7.22 -0.73 -3.76
C ARG A 78 -6.20 -1.24 -4.77
N LYS A 79 -6.49 -1.11 -6.07
CA LYS A 79 -5.57 -1.48 -7.15
C LYS A 79 -4.29 -0.66 -7.12
N GLN A 80 -4.36 0.65 -6.88
CA GLN A 80 -3.19 1.51 -6.74
C GLN A 80 -2.28 1.07 -5.59
N ILE A 81 -2.87 0.81 -4.41
CA ILE A 81 -2.15 0.33 -3.21
C ILE A 81 -1.55 -1.07 -3.46
N SER A 82 -2.35 -1.98 -4.01
CA SER A 82 -1.91 -3.34 -4.34
C SER A 82 -0.73 -3.34 -5.32
N ASN A 83 -0.80 -2.53 -6.37
CA ASN A 83 0.27 -2.39 -7.34
C ASN A 83 1.57 -1.90 -6.70
N PHE A 84 1.49 -0.89 -5.83
CA PHE A 84 2.64 -0.38 -5.10
C PHE A 84 3.28 -1.45 -4.20
N LEU A 85 2.47 -2.17 -3.44
CA LEU A 85 2.93 -3.23 -2.53
C LEU A 85 3.37 -4.51 -3.26
N GLY A 86 3.10 -4.66 -4.56
CA GLY A 86 3.40 -5.88 -5.31
C GLY A 86 2.40 -7.01 -5.06
N CYS A 87 1.18 -6.67 -4.64
CA CYS A 87 0.10 -7.61 -4.37
C CYS A 87 -0.81 -7.83 -5.58
N ALA A 88 -0.34 -7.51 -6.79
CA ALA A 88 -1.15 -7.41 -8.00
C ALA A 88 -2.15 -8.57 -8.08
N MET A 89 -3.43 -8.19 -8.10
CA MET A 89 -4.58 -9.08 -8.16
C MET A 89 -5.08 -9.21 -9.59
#